data_AF-A0A3G7TWG0-F1
#
_entry.id   AF-A0A3G7TWG0-F1
#
_cell.length_a   1.000
_cell.length_b   1.000
_cell.length_c   1.000
_cell.angle_alpha   90.00
_cell.angle_beta   90.00
_cell.angle_gamma   90.00
#
_symmetry.space_group_name_H-M   'P 1'
#
loop_
_entity.id
_entity.type
_entity.pdbx_description
1 polymer ?
#
loop_
_entity_poly.entity_id
_entity_poly.type
_entity_poly.pdbx_seq_one_letter_code
_entity_poly.pdbx_strand_id
1 'polypeptide(L)'
;MASFKNQQALKSARNTGLFQTIPKDLTTLKATLDRAQAAGLKVVITPLSLPGMRWSQNNGDRFDDRLWQDKEFWAQSAAFWRDLADALKDHPAVAGYNLINEPAPEKLGGLAEHADSVKMHDWYKKQVGSARDLPALYTTIINAIREVDPLTPIMVDAGWYGAADAFTYWPAPLADTRVLYSFHMYEPYAATSSPNLKRAKPYTYPGIVPFGIGKEKWDKKRVDTYLQQPLNWAKQHAIPTNRLAAGEFGCVRKLPGCHQYLEDVLTALDAAQVHWAFYSFREDSWDGMDYELGKEKVPWPYWKAIDDNRPDPIKRHATPEFEPISKRLGNNQ
;
A
#
# COMPACT_ATOMS: atom_id res chain seq x y z
N MET A 1 10.21 6.36 -5.02
CA MET A 1 9.66 5.29 -5.90
C MET A 1 8.21 5.65 -6.23
N ALA A 2 7.52 4.91 -7.12
CA ALA A 2 6.08 5.08 -7.34
C ALA A 2 5.38 3.74 -7.07
N SER A 3 4.22 3.77 -6.42
CA SER A 3 3.37 2.59 -6.28
C SER A 3 2.45 2.48 -7.49
N PHE A 4 2.35 1.28 -8.04
CA PHE A 4 1.51 0.96 -9.19
C PHE A 4 0.57 -0.17 -8.78
N LYS A 5 -0.74 0.04 -8.92
CA LYS A 5 -1.71 -1.05 -8.86
C LYS A 5 -2.01 -1.50 -10.28
N ASN A 6 -1.11 -2.28 -10.87
CA ASN A 6 -1.41 -2.89 -12.16
C ASN A 6 -2.56 -3.91 -11.97
N GLN A 7 -3.76 -3.53 -12.44
CA GLN A 7 -4.97 -4.34 -12.34
C GLN A 7 -5.05 -5.45 -13.39
N GLN A 8 -3.98 -5.65 -14.20
CA GLN A 8 -3.78 -6.87 -14.98
C GLN A 8 -3.48 -8.03 -14.04
N ALA A 9 -4.55 -8.44 -13.38
CA ALA A 9 -4.58 -9.44 -12.34
C ALA A 9 -3.95 -10.76 -12.80
N LEU A 10 -3.26 -11.39 -11.85
CA LEU A 10 -3.30 -12.83 -11.67
C LEU A 10 -4.79 -13.22 -11.54
N LYS A 11 -5.43 -13.50 -12.68
CA LYS A 11 -6.88 -13.56 -12.84
C LYS A 11 -7.38 -14.98 -12.65
N SER A 12 -6.91 -15.73 -11.66
CA SER A 12 -7.66 -16.94 -11.27
C SER A 12 -7.38 -17.40 -9.85
N ALA A 13 -8.43 -17.39 -9.03
CA ALA A 13 -8.73 -18.57 -8.25
C ALA A 13 -9.73 -19.37 -9.09
N ARG A 14 -9.39 -20.61 -9.48
CA ARG A 14 -10.43 -21.54 -9.93
C ARG A 14 -11.36 -21.80 -8.74
N ASN A 15 -12.62 -22.15 -9.02
CA ASN A 15 -13.63 -22.61 -8.04
C ASN A 15 -13.22 -23.88 -7.24
N THR A 16 -11.95 -24.28 -7.27
CA THR A 16 -11.40 -25.53 -6.73
C THR A 16 -10.46 -25.33 -5.54
N GLY A 17 -10.36 -24.12 -4.97
CA GLY A 17 -9.64 -23.90 -3.71
C GLY A 17 -8.11 -23.94 -3.77
N LEU A 18 -7.51 -24.00 -4.97
CA LEU A 18 -6.06 -23.96 -5.17
C LEU A 18 -5.68 -22.70 -5.95
N PHE A 19 -5.00 -21.76 -5.30
CA PHE A 19 -4.29 -20.67 -5.96
C PHE A 19 -2.98 -21.25 -6.51
N GLN A 20 -2.93 -21.49 -7.81
CA GLN A 20 -1.68 -21.78 -8.52
C GLN A 20 -1.31 -20.54 -9.34
N THR A 21 0.00 -20.26 -9.45
CA THR A 21 0.51 -19.29 -10.42
C THR A 21 0.11 -19.76 -11.81
N ILE A 22 -0.77 -19.02 -12.49
CA ILE A 22 -1.13 -19.35 -13.86
C ILE A 22 0.09 -19.06 -14.73
N PRO A 23 0.60 -20.02 -15.54
CA PRO A 23 1.79 -19.80 -16.36
C PRO A 23 1.72 -18.56 -17.25
N LYS A 24 0.53 -18.25 -17.77
CA LYS A 24 0.26 -17.05 -18.58
C LYS A 24 0.46 -15.76 -17.78
N ASP A 25 -0.05 -15.70 -16.56
CA ASP A 25 0.03 -14.51 -15.72
C ASP A 25 1.46 -14.29 -15.23
N LEU A 26 2.16 -15.37 -14.87
CA LEU A 26 3.59 -15.31 -14.53
C LEU A 26 4.43 -14.81 -15.72
N THR A 27 4.10 -15.22 -16.94
CA THR A 27 4.76 -14.72 -18.16
C THR A 27 4.55 -13.21 -18.32
N THR A 28 3.31 -12.73 -18.13
CA THR A 28 3.00 -11.30 -18.17
C THR A 28 3.74 -10.51 -17.08
N LEU A 29 3.84 -11.07 -15.87
CA LEU A 29 4.57 -10.46 -14.76
C LEU A 29 6.06 -10.35 -15.10
N LYS A 30 6.71 -11.42 -15.57
CA LYS A 30 8.12 -11.41 -15.98
C LYS A 30 8.38 -10.40 -17.09
N ALA A 31 7.53 -10.36 -18.13
CA ALA A 31 7.64 -9.35 -19.19
C ALA A 31 7.47 -7.91 -18.68
N THR A 32 6.71 -7.69 -17.60
CA THR A 32 6.58 -6.39 -16.96
C THR A 32 7.84 -6.02 -16.18
N LEU A 33 8.41 -6.98 -15.46
CA LEU A 33 9.69 -6.81 -14.76
C LEU A 33 10.84 -6.58 -15.75
N ASP A 34 10.84 -7.23 -16.91
CA ASP A 34 11.81 -6.99 -17.99
C ASP A 34 11.75 -5.53 -18.48
N ARG A 35 10.54 -4.98 -18.67
CA ARG A 35 10.36 -3.56 -19.03
C ARG A 35 10.85 -2.62 -17.93
N ALA A 36 10.59 -2.95 -16.67
CA ALA A 36 11.10 -2.17 -15.54
C ALA A 36 12.64 -2.20 -15.49
N GLN A 37 13.26 -3.38 -15.67
CA GLN A 37 14.70 -3.53 -15.74
C GLN A 37 15.30 -2.72 -16.91
N ALA A 38 14.69 -2.78 -18.09
CA ALA A 38 15.13 -2.03 -19.26
C ALA A 38 15.05 -0.50 -19.04
N ALA A 39 14.14 -0.05 -18.18
CA ALA A 39 14.02 1.34 -17.74
C ALA A 39 14.92 1.70 -16.54
N GLY A 40 15.74 0.76 -16.04
CA GLY A 40 16.60 0.98 -14.86
C GLY A 40 15.84 1.02 -13.53
N LEU A 41 14.59 0.55 -13.49
CA LEU A 41 13.73 0.57 -12.32
C LEU A 41 13.79 -0.75 -11.55
N LYS A 42 13.81 -0.63 -10.23
CA LYS A 42 13.58 -1.75 -9.32
C LYS A 42 12.11 -1.83 -8.92
N VAL A 43 11.64 -3.04 -8.66
CA VAL A 43 10.23 -3.35 -8.39
C VAL A 43 10.10 -4.11 -7.08
N VAL A 44 9.21 -3.62 -6.20
CA VAL A 44 8.67 -4.40 -5.09
C VAL A 44 7.38 -5.04 -5.59
N ILE A 45 7.29 -6.38 -5.52
CA ILE A 45 6.12 -7.11 -6.00
C ILE A 45 5.11 -7.25 -4.85
N THR A 46 3.86 -6.87 -5.10
CA THR A 46 2.80 -6.89 -4.10
C THR A 46 1.53 -7.51 -4.68
N PRO A 47 0.96 -8.56 -4.08
CA PRO A 47 -0.37 -9.04 -4.43
C PRO A 47 -1.44 -8.15 -3.80
N LEU A 48 -2.50 -7.88 -4.54
CA LEU A 48 -3.74 -7.28 -4.00
C LEU A 48 -4.65 -8.32 -3.35
N SER A 49 -4.35 -9.61 -3.53
CA SER A 49 -5.16 -10.71 -3.02
C SER A 49 -4.30 -11.88 -2.61
N LEU A 50 -4.73 -12.54 -1.55
CA LEU A 50 -4.23 -13.85 -1.14
C LEU A 50 -5.39 -14.86 -1.13
N PRO A 51 -5.11 -16.16 -1.09
CA PRO A 51 -6.12 -17.16 -0.73
C PRO A 51 -6.94 -16.72 0.50
N GLY A 52 -8.27 -16.69 0.39
CA GLY A 52 -9.16 -16.24 1.47
C GLY A 52 -9.24 -14.71 1.67
N MET A 53 -8.55 -13.91 0.86
CA MET A 53 -8.60 -12.45 0.88
C MET A 53 -8.63 -11.92 -0.56
N ARG A 54 -9.76 -12.11 -1.26
CA ARG A 54 -9.96 -11.49 -2.58
C ARG A 54 -10.16 -9.98 -2.44
N TRP A 55 -9.41 -9.22 -3.24
CA TRP A 55 -9.52 -7.76 -3.31
C TRP A 55 -10.95 -7.34 -3.63
N SER A 56 -11.48 -6.36 -2.90
CA SER A 56 -12.90 -6.00 -2.94
C SER A 56 -13.39 -5.62 -4.33
N GLN A 57 -12.62 -4.84 -5.09
CA GLN A 57 -12.97 -4.42 -6.45
C GLN A 57 -13.08 -5.63 -7.41
N ASN A 58 -12.28 -6.67 -7.18
CA ASN A 58 -12.36 -7.95 -7.90
C ASN A 58 -13.34 -8.95 -7.25
N ASN A 59 -14.10 -8.53 -6.24
CA ASN A 59 -15.03 -9.35 -5.46
C ASN A 59 -16.44 -8.74 -5.33
N GLY A 60 -16.81 -7.84 -6.26
CA GLY A 60 -18.10 -7.16 -6.23
C GLY A 60 -18.27 -6.26 -5.00
N ASP A 61 -17.20 -5.53 -4.67
CA ASP A 61 -17.09 -4.61 -3.52
C ASP A 61 -17.29 -5.27 -2.15
N ARG A 62 -17.15 -6.60 -2.06
CA ARG A 62 -17.24 -7.34 -0.80
C ARG A 62 -15.87 -7.58 -0.19
N PHE A 63 -15.77 -7.33 1.11
CA PHE A 63 -14.60 -7.70 1.91
C PHE A 63 -14.58 -9.22 2.11
N ASP A 64 -13.50 -9.87 1.69
CA ASP A 64 -13.27 -11.30 1.89
C ASP A 64 -12.43 -11.51 3.16
N ASP A 65 -13.10 -11.90 4.25
CA ASP A 65 -12.53 -11.98 5.60
C ASP A 65 -12.02 -13.41 5.93
N ARG A 66 -12.04 -14.34 4.98
CA ARG A 66 -11.76 -15.77 5.26
C ARG A 66 -10.32 -16.03 5.71
N LEU A 67 -9.35 -15.31 5.15
CA LEU A 67 -7.94 -15.34 5.57
C LEU A 67 -7.76 -15.00 7.06
N TRP A 68 -8.66 -14.18 7.60
CA TRP A 68 -8.66 -13.71 8.98
C TRP A 68 -9.49 -14.57 9.92
N GLN A 69 -10.13 -15.62 9.40
CA GLN A 69 -10.99 -16.53 10.17
C GLN A 69 -10.42 -17.95 10.25
N ASP A 70 -9.66 -18.38 9.24
CA ASP A 70 -9.13 -19.75 9.17
C ASP A 70 -7.67 -19.77 8.71
N LYS A 71 -6.82 -20.44 9.49
CA LYS A 71 -5.38 -20.59 9.21
C LYS A 71 -5.10 -21.54 8.05
N GLU A 72 -6.07 -22.30 7.54
CA GLU A 72 -5.91 -23.04 6.29
C GLU A 72 -5.50 -22.09 5.14
N PHE A 73 -6.08 -20.88 5.10
CA PHE A 73 -5.71 -19.87 4.13
C PHE A 73 -4.29 -19.31 4.33
N TRP A 74 -3.72 -19.40 5.53
CA TRP A 74 -2.32 -19.05 5.77
C TRP A 74 -1.39 -20.04 5.07
N ALA A 75 -1.69 -21.34 5.16
CA ALA A 75 -0.93 -22.38 4.49
C ALA A 75 -1.03 -22.25 2.95
N GLN A 76 -2.22 -21.96 2.43
CA GLN A 76 -2.42 -21.69 1.00
C GLN A 76 -1.65 -20.44 0.54
N SER A 77 -1.66 -19.37 1.35
CA SER A 77 -0.93 -18.12 1.05
C SER A 77 0.58 -18.33 1.08
N ALA A 78 1.08 -19.12 2.04
CA ALA A 78 2.49 -19.47 2.13
C ALA A 78 2.95 -20.32 0.94
N ALA A 79 2.15 -21.28 0.50
CA ALA A 79 2.43 -22.07 -0.70
C ALA A 79 2.47 -21.19 -1.97
N PHE A 80 1.47 -20.31 -2.14
CA PHE A 80 1.45 -19.33 -3.23
C PHE A 80 2.72 -18.47 -3.26
N TRP A 81 3.13 -17.94 -2.11
CA TRP A 81 4.30 -17.08 -2.00
C TRP A 81 5.61 -17.82 -2.24
N ARG A 82 5.75 -19.06 -1.77
CA ARG A 82 6.92 -19.90 -2.09
C ARG A 82 7.06 -20.09 -3.60
N ASP A 83 5.97 -20.47 -4.27
CA ASP A 83 5.98 -20.70 -5.72
C ASP A 83 6.29 -19.41 -6.51
N LEU A 84 5.74 -18.27 -6.06
CA LEU A 84 6.00 -16.97 -6.68
C LEU A 84 7.45 -16.50 -6.46
N ALA A 85 7.97 -16.64 -5.24
CA ALA A 85 9.35 -16.27 -4.91
C ALA A 85 10.37 -17.13 -5.66
N ASP A 86 10.17 -18.45 -5.73
CA ASP A 86 11.05 -19.34 -6.49
C ASP A 86 11.12 -18.94 -7.96
N ALA A 87 9.99 -18.55 -8.54
CA ALA A 87 9.91 -18.13 -9.93
C ALA A 87 10.56 -16.76 -10.24
N LEU A 88 10.75 -15.90 -9.24
CA LEU A 88 11.12 -14.49 -9.42
C LEU A 88 12.43 -14.07 -8.74
N LYS A 89 12.97 -14.85 -7.81
CA LYS A 89 14.15 -14.49 -6.99
C LYS A 89 15.38 -14.04 -7.78
N ASP A 90 15.60 -14.62 -8.95
CA ASP A 90 16.76 -14.30 -9.80
C ASP A 90 16.48 -13.18 -10.81
N HIS A 91 15.27 -12.63 -10.84
CA HIS A 91 14.91 -11.59 -11.80
C HIS A 91 15.54 -10.24 -11.41
N PRO A 92 16.36 -9.61 -12.27
CA PRO A 92 17.18 -8.45 -11.89
C PRO A 92 16.38 -7.21 -11.49
N ALA A 93 15.15 -7.04 -11.98
CA ALA A 93 14.27 -5.94 -11.57
C ALA A 93 13.78 -6.05 -10.11
N VAL A 94 13.76 -7.24 -9.51
CA VAL A 94 13.13 -7.47 -8.21
C VAL A 94 14.01 -6.85 -7.11
N ALA A 95 13.42 -5.93 -6.33
CA ALA A 95 14.04 -5.38 -5.13
C ALA A 95 13.44 -5.94 -3.83
N GLY A 96 12.25 -6.52 -3.89
CA GLY A 96 11.60 -7.09 -2.72
C GLY A 96 10.20 -7.62 -3.00
N TYR A 97 9.62 -8.23 -1.97
CA TYR A 97 8.23 -8.72 -1.97
C TYR A 97 7.47 -8.01 -0.86
N ASN A 98 6.40 -7.28 -1.16
CA ASN A 98 5.44 -6.88 -0.12
C ASN A 98 4.35 -7.95 -0.01
N LEU A 99 4.18 -8.54 1.16
CA LEU A 99 3.45 -9.80 1.30
C LEU A 99 1.96 -9.71 0.94
N ILE A 100 1.35 -8.55 1.18
CA ILE A 100 -0.04 -8.26 0.82
C ILE A 100 -0.27 -6.76 0.94
N ASN A 101 -0.92 -6.18 -0.07
CA ASN A 101 -1.37 -4.79 0.00
C ASN A 101 -2.55 -4.67 0.96
N GLU A 102 -2.47 -3.72 1.89
CA GLU A 102 -3.59 -3.26 2.71
C GLU A 102 -4.33 -4.39 3.46
N PRO A 103 -3.65 -5.21 4.28
CA PRO A 103 -4.31 -6.19 5.13
C PRO A 103 -5.19 -5.48 6.18
N ALA A 104 -6.31 -6.10 6.55
CA ALA A 104 -7.23 -5.54 7.54
C ALA A 104 -7.85 -6.65 8.41
N PRO A 105 -7.04 -7.43 9.17
CA PRO A 105 -7.54 -8.47 10.07
C PRO A 105 -8.44 -7.91 11.19
N GLU A 106 -8.40 -6.60 11.43
CA GLU A 106 -9.23 -5.90 12.41
C GLU A 106 -10.66 -5.71 11.91
N LYS A 107 -10.83 -5.58 10.59
CA LYS A 107 -12.13 -5.35 9.96
C LYS A 107 -13.01 -6.58 10.15
N LEU A 108 -14.24 -6.35 10.60
CA LEU A 108 -15.16 -7.40 11.07
C LEU A 108 -14.66 -8.21 12.27
N GLY A 109 -13.49 -7.87 12.83
CA GLY A 109 -12.90 -8.47 14.03
C GLY A 109 -13.29 -7.79 15.35
N GLY A 110 -14.24 -6.84 15.31
CA GLY A 110 -14.76 -6.15 16.51
C GLY A 110 -13.93 -4.98 17.02
N LEU A 111 -12.94 -4.51 16.25
CA LEU A 111 -12.21 -3.27 16.50
C LEU A 111 -12.74 -2.18 15.56
N ALA A 112 -12.88 -0.95 16.06
CA ALA A 112 -13.18 0.20 15.22
C ALA A 112 -11.90 0.74 14.57
N GLU A 113 -11.99 1.17 13.32
CA GLU A 113 -10.89 1.83 12.61
C GLU A 113 -10.50 3.13 13.33
N HIS A 114 -9.19 3.33 13.53
CA HIS A 114 -8.62 4.42 14.34
C HIS A 114 -9.21 4.51 15.76
N ALA A 115 -9.51 3.36 16.39
CA ALA A 115 -9.83 3.32 17.82
C ALA A 115 -8.69 3.90 18.67
N ASP A 116 -8.95 4.22 19.93
CA ASP A 116 -7.89 4.61 20.86
C ASP A 116 -6.87 3.48 21.05
N SER A 117 -5.60 3.84 21.30
CA SER A 117 -4.50 2.89 21.36
C SER A 117 -4.69 1.79 22.41
N VAL A 118 -5.37 2.08 23.53
CA VAL A 118 -5.66 1.08 24.56
C VAL A 118 -6.57 0.00 24.01
N LYS A 119 -7.66 0.38 23.34
CA LYS A 119 -8.56 -0.59 22.68
C LYS A 119 -7.86 -1.38 21.59
N MET A 120 -6.99 -0.76 20.81
CA MET A 120 -6.22 -1.47 19.78
C MET A 120 -5.30 -2.53 20.38
N HIS A 121 -4.59 -2.20 21.48
CA HIS A 121 -3.78 -3.16 22.22
C HIS A 121 -4.62 -4.29 22.84
N ASP A 122 -5.74 -3.96 23.47
CA ASP A 122 -6.60 -4.94 24.13
C ASP A 122 -7.28 -5.87 23.12
N TRP A 123 -7.58 -5.37 21.92
CA TRP A 123 -8.01 -6.19 20.81
C TRP A 123 -6.90 -7.14 20.38
N TYR A 124 -5.69 -6.63 20.09
CA TYR A 124 -4.60 -7.47 19.60
C TYR A 124 -4.20 -8.54 20.60
N LYS A 125 -4.13 -8.24 21.91
CA LYS A 125 -3.87 -9.23 22.97
C LYS A 125 -4.82 -10.43 22.94
N LYS A 126 -6.09 -10.23 22.54
CA LYS A 126 -7.08 -11.31 22.39
C LYS A 126 -6.91 -12.09 21.09
N GLN A 127 -6.29 -11.48 20.08
CA GLN A 127 -6.08 -12.09 18.77
C GLN A 127 -4.73 -12.78 18.60
N VAL A 128 -3.76 -12.58 19.50
CA VAL A 128 -2.48 -13.30 19.46
C VAL A 128 -2.72 -14.80 19.33
N GLY A 129 -2.11 -15.41 18.31
CA GLY A 129 -2.27 -16.82 17.99
C GLY A 129 -3.57 -17.20 17.28
N SER A 130 -4.52 -16.28 17.06
CA SER A 130 -5.74 -16.52 16.25
C SER A 130 -5.44 -16.35 14.75
N ALA A 131 -6.45 -16.54 13.89
CA ALA A 131 -6.33 -16.27 12.45
C ALA A 131 -6.25 -14.75 12.12
N ARG A 132 -6.51 -13.86 13.09
CA ARG A 132 -6.37 -12.39 12.95
C ARG A 132 -5.00 -11.87 13.39
N ASP A 133 -4.10 -12.76 13.82
CA ASP A 133 -2.73 -12.40 14.20
C ASP A 133 -1.86 -12.15 12.96
N LEU A 134 -1.81 -10.90 12.51
CA LEU A 134 -1.10 -10.51 11.30
C LEU A 134 0.41 -10.78 11.35
N PRO A 135 1.16 -10.45 12.43
CA PRO A 135 2.55 -10.87 12.57
C PRO A 135 2.77 -12.38 12.43
N ALA A 136 1.85 -13.21 12.93
CA ALA A 136 1.95 -14.67 12.81
C ALA A 136 1.66 -15.17 11.38
N LEU A 137 0.70 -14.56 10.67
CA LEU A 137 0.51 -14.81 9.23
C LEU A 137 1.79 -14.47 8.45
N TYR A 138 2.37 -13.29 8.69
CA TYR A 138 3.61 -12.88 8.02
C TYR A 138 4.76 -13.82 8.30
N THR A 139 4.96 -14.24 9.56
CA THR A 139 5.97 -15.23 9.90
C THR A 139 5.77 -16.53 9.12
N THR A 140 4.52 -16.99 8.98
CA THR A 140 4.19 -18.20 8.22
C THR A 140 4.59 -18.08 6.74
N ILE A 141 4.25 -16.95 6.11
CA ILE A 141 4.58 -16.69 4.69
C ILE A 141 6.08 -16.50 4.49
N ILE A 142 6.75 -15.74 5.36
CA ILE A 142 8.20 -15.48 5.29
C ILE A 142 8.97 -16.79 5.35
N ASN A 143 8.63 -17.69 6.29
CA ASN A 143 9.30 -18.97 6.41
C ASN A 143 9.23 -19.78 5.10
N ALA A 144 8.05 -19.81 4.45
CA ALA A 144 7.88 -20.50 3.17
C ALA A 144 8.66 -19.84 2.02
N ILE A 145 8.74 -18.51 1.98
CA ILE A 145 9.60 -17.80 1.00
C ILE A 145 11.06 -18.16 1.23
N ARG A 146 11.52 -18.20 2.50
CA ARG A 146 12.92 -18.47 2.85
C ARG A 146 13.37 -19.91 2.55
N GLU A 147 12.45 -20.85 2.33
CA GLU A 147 12.78 -22.18 1.81
C GLU A 147 13.42 -22.12 0.41
N VAL A 148 13.06 -21.12 -0.40
CA VAL A 148 13.46 -21.04 -1.82
C VAL A 148 14.26 -19.78 -2.17
N ASP A 149 14.10 -18.71 -1.38
CA ASP A 149 14.73 -17.40 -1.58
C ASP A 149 15.23 -16.85 -0.23
N PRO A 150 16.49 -17.14 0.15
CA PRO A 150 17.04 -16.71 1.43
C PRO A 150 17.40 -15.22 1.47
N LEU A 151 17.35 -14.50 0.34
CA LEU A 151 17.95 -13.18 0.24
C LEU A 151 17.00 -12.04 -0.17
N THR A 152 15.93 -12.25 -0.89
CA THR A 152 15.14 -11.09 -1.32
C THR A 152 14.50 -10.37 -0.12
N PRO A 153 14.65 -9.03 0.02
CA PRO A 153 13.98 -8.27 1.08
C PRO A 153 12.47 -8.48 1.06
N ILE A 154 11.86 -8.53 2.24
CA ILE A 154 10.42 -8.69 2.38
C ILE A 154 9.87 -7.42 3.03
N MET A 155 8.79 -6.88 2.48
CA MET A 155 8.05 -5.77 3.03
C MET A 155 6.73 -6.29 3.60
N VAL A 156 6.29 -5.72 4.72
CA VAL A 156 5.02 -6.08 5.36
C VAL A 156 4.22 -4.82 5.69
N ASP A 157 3.02 -4.72 5.13
CA ASP A 157 2.10 -3.63 5.46
C ASP A 157 1.52 -3.81 6.88
N ALA A 158 1.31 -2.70 7.57
CA ALA A 158 0.57 -2.66 8.83
C ALA A 158 -0.91 -3.07 8.62
N GLY A 159 -1.61 -3.38 9.72
CA GLY A 159 -3.06 -3.62 9.72
C GLY A 159 -3.87 -2.39 9.33
N TRP A 160 -5.21 -2.49 9.33
CA TRP A 160 -6.11 -1.42 8.88
C TRP A 160 -5.69 -0.77 7.54
N TYR A 161 -5.45 -1.60 6.53
CA TYR A 161 -5.04 -1.13 5.20
C TYR A 161 -3.71 -0.37 5.19
N GLY A 162 -2.76 -0.78 6.04
CA GLY A 162 -1.47 -0.11 6.16
C GLY A 162 -1.50 1.15 7.04
N ALA A 163 -2.53 1.38 7.86
CA ALA A 163 -2.62 2.60 8.66
C ALA A 163 -1.40 2.82 9.57
N ALA A 164 -0.90 4.05 9.65
CA ALA A 164 0.33 4.35 10.42
C ALA A 164 0.15 4.09 11.94
N ASP A 165 -1.06 4.29 12.47
CA ASP A 165 -1.42 3.94 13.86
C ASP A 165 -1.54 2.43 14.10
N ALA A 166 -1.60 1.60 13.07
CA ALA A 166 -1.70 0.15 13.24
C ALA A 166 -0.42 -0.47 13.82
N PHE A 167 0.75 0.15 13.64
CA PHE A 167 1.97 -0.31 14.32
C PHE A 167 1.91 -0.13 15.84
N THR A 168 1.05 0.75 16.36
CA THR A 168 1.04 1.05 17.79
C THR A 168 0.72 -0.15 18.67
N TYR A 169 0.01 -1.16 18.16
CA TYR A 169 -0.33 -2.38 18.90
C TYR A 169 0.48 -3.62 18.48
N TRP A 170 1.47 -3.47 17.59
CA TRP A 170 2.37 -4.57 17.23
C TRP A 170 3.34 -4.85 18.39
N PRO A 171 3.42 -6.09 18.90
CA PRO A 171 4.13 -6.38 20.14
C PRO A 171 5.66 -6.42 19.97
N ALA A 172 6.13 -6.72 18.77
CA ALA A 172 7.53 -6.94 18.44
C ALA A 172 7.75 -6.90 16.91
N PRO A 173 9.00 -6.67 16.46
CA PRO A 173 9.37 -6.94 15.08
C PRO A 173 9.31 -8.44 14.77
N LEU A 174 9.15 -8.77 13.49
CA LEU A 174 9.34 -10.11 12.94
C LEU A 174 10.81 -10.55 13.08
N ALA A 175 11.04 -11.85 13.20
CA ALA A 175 12.37 -12.43 13.41
C ALA A 175 13.31 -12.30 12.20
N ASP A 176 12.78 -12.22 10.98
CA ASP A 176 13.57 -12.02 9.77
C ASP A 176 14.17 -10.60 9.75
N THR A 177 15.49 -10.54 9.65
CA THR A 177 16.25 -9.29 9.75
C THR A 177 16.20 -8.44 8.47
N ARG A 178 15.71 -9.00 7.36
CA ARG A 178 15.57 -8.35 6.05
C ARG A 178 14.16 -7.81 5.80
N VAL A 179 13.33 -7.74 6.84
CA VAL A 179 11.98 -7.19 6.77
C VAL A 179 12.01 -5.66 6.78
N LEU A 180 11.27 -5.06 5.85
CA LEU A 180 10.85 -3.67 5.85
C LEU A 180 9.39 -3.59 6.34
N TYR A 181 9.10 -2.60 7.18
CA TYR A 181 7.77 -2.36 7.74
C TYR A 181 7.13 -1.20 6.99
N SER A 182 6.00 -1.48 6.35
CA SER A 182 5.30 -0.56 5.46
C SER A 182 4.04 -0.01 6.11
N PHE A 183 3.80 1.28 5.92
CA PHE A 183 2.54 1.95 6.21
C PHE A 183 2.11 2.81 5.02
N HIS A 184 0.83 3.12 4.96
CA HIS A 184 0.22 3.98 3.96
C HIS A 184 -0.20 5.31 4.62
N MET A 185 -0.24 6.38 3.82
CA MET A 185 -0.64 7.70 4.27
C MET A 185 -1.66 8.31 3.32
N TYR A 186 -2.92 8.04 3.61
CA TYR A 186 -4.07 8.74 3.02
C TYR A 186 -4.84 9.54 4.07
N GLU A 187 -4.42 9.56 5.34
CA GLU A 187 -5.17 10.27 6.35
C GLU A 187 -5.03 11.80 6.22
N PRO A 188 -6.14 12.56 6.33
CA PRO A 188 -7.49 12.07 6.60
C PRO A 188 -8.19 11.56 5.32
N TYR A 189 -8.56 10.27 5.29
CA TYR A 189 -9.08 9.63 4.07
C TYR A 189 -10.34 10.33 3.53
N ALA A 190 -11.18 10.86 4.42
CA ALA A 190 -12.40 11.58 4.03
C ALA A 190 -12.14 12.85 3.19
N ALA A 191 -10.94 13.44 3.25
CA ALA A 191 -10.53 14.57 2.40
C ALA A 191 -9.70 14.13 1.18
N THR A 192 -8.75 13.22 1.38
CA THR A 192 -7.77 12.82 0.36
C THR A 192 -8.36 11.90 -0.71
N SER A 193 -9.48 11.23 -0.44
CA SER A 193 -10.08 10.27 -1.37
C SER A 193 -11.01 10.91 -2.40
N SER A 194 -11.18 10.23 -3.55
CA SER A 194 -12.08 10.67 -4.63
C SER A 194 -13.55 10.91 -4.22
N PRO A 195 -14.16 10.13 -3.29
CA PRO A 195 -15.49 10.43 -2.78
C PRO A 195 -15.67 11.84 -2.23
N ASN A 196 -14.61 12.49 -1.73
CA ASN A 196 -14.66 13.87 -1.25
C ASN A 196 -15.16 14.85 -2.34
N LEU A 197 -14.74 14.66 -3.59
CA LEU A 197 -15.10 15.54 -4.72
C LEU A 197 -16.59 15.50 -5.07
N LYS A 198 -17.33 14.47 -4.62
CA LYS A 198 -18.77 14.31 -4.86
C LYS A 198 -19.62 14.92 -3.75
N ARG A 199 -19.01 15.41 -2.67
CA ARG A 199 -19.73 16.02 -1.54
C ARG A 199 -20.30 17.38 -1.95
N ALA A 200 -21.47 17.73 -1.40
CA ALA A 200 -22.04 19.08 -1.55
C ALA A 200 -21.09 20.17 -1.03
N LYS A 201 -20.35 19.85 0.05
CA LYS A 201 -19.25 20.66 0.56
C LYS A 201 -18.01 19.77 0.74
N PRO A 202 -17.11 19.74 -0.25
CA PRO A 202 -15.86 18.99 -0.14
C PRO A 202 -15.01 19.49 1.03
N TYR A 203 -14.32 18.56 1.70
CA TYR A 203 -13.27 18.89 2.65
C TYR A 203 -12.03 19.44 1.92
N THR A 204 -11.25 20.23 2.64
CA THR A 204 -10.00 20.84 2.17
C THR A 204 -8.84 20.43 3.08
N TYR A 205 -7.61 20.66 2.63
CA TYR A 205 -6.42 20.60 3.46
C TYR A 205 -5.68 21.95 3.46
N PRO A 206 -5.20 22.45 4.61
CA PRO A 206 -5.59 22.04 5.96
C PRO A 206 -7.10 22.20 6.21
N GLY A 207 -7.64 21.47 7.19
CA GLY A 207 -9.08 21.51 7.48
C GLY A 207 -9.52 20.62 8.64
N ILE A 208 -10.77 20.78 9.08
CA ILE A 208 -11.41 19.89 10.05
C ILE A 208 -12.09 18.75 9.30
N VAL A 209 -11.59 17.53 9.47
CA VAL A 209 -11.99 16.35 8.69
C VAL A 209 -12.36 15.20 9.62
N PRO A 210 -13.33 14.35 9.28
CA PRO A 210 -13.60 13.12 10.02
C PRO A 210 -12.35 12.25 10.18
N PHE A 211 -12.17 11.71 11.38
CA PHE A 211 -11.11 10.76 11.73
C PHE A 211 -11.58 9.93 12.94
N GLY A 212 -11.49 8.60 12.85
CA GLY A 212 -12.08 7.69 13.82
C GLY A 212 -13.57 8.00 14.08
N ILE A 213 -13.96 8.08 15.35
CA ILE A 213 -15.35 8.39 15.76
C ILE A 213 -15.71 9.89 15.70
N GLY A 214 -14.76 10.76 15.38
CA GLY A 214 -14.88 12.20 15.54
C GLY A 214 -14.42 13.00 14.34
N LYS A 215 -13.94 14.22 14.61
CA LYS A 215 -13.31 15.09 13.63
C LYS A 215 -12.06 15.69 14.26
N GLU A 216 -11.03 15.87 13.44
CA GLU A 216 -9.78 16.46 13.86
C GLU A 216 -9.34 17.56 12.90
N LYS A 217 -8.58 18.53 13.40
CA LYS A 217 -7.91 19.49 12.53
C LYS A 217 -6.68 18.81 11.93
N TRP A 218 -6.70 18.65 10.62
CA TRP A 218 -5.59 18.17 9.82
C TRP A 218 -4.85 19.35 9.22
N ASP A 219 -3.64 19.58 9.72
CA ASP A 219 -2.62 20.50 9.24
C ASP A 219 -1.25 19.80 9.32
N LYS A 220 -0.16 20.52 9.02
CA LYS A 220 1.20 19.98 9.08
C LYS A 220 1.50 19.25 10.39
N LYS A 221 1.16 19.87 11.53
CA LYS A 221 1.42 19.30 12.86
C LYS A 221 0.70 17.97 13.04
N ARG A 222 -0.53 17.85 12.55
CA ARG A 222 -1.29 16.59 12.67
C ARG A 222 -0.74 15.49 11.77
N VAL A 223 -0.29 15.83 10.56
CA VAL A 223 0.44 14.92 9.66
C VAL A 223 1.71 14.40 10.35
N ASP A 224 2.56 15.31 10.84
CA ASP A 224 3.78 14.96 11.57
C ASP A 224 3.47 14.03 12.76
N THR A 225 2.43 14.37 13.55
CA THR A 225 2.02 13.56 14.72
C THR A 225 1.53 12.16 14.31
N TYR A 226 0.79 12.03 13.20
CA TYR A 226 0.29 10.73 12.73
C TYR A 226 1.43 9.83 12.27
N LEU A 227 2.35 10.39 11.47
CA LEU A 227 3.51 9.70 10.92
C LEU A 227 4.58 9.39 11.97
N GLN A 228 4.54 10.04 13.13
CA GLN A 228 5.42 9.71 14.25
C GLN A 228 5.10 8.34 14.87
N GLN A 229 3.90 7.78 14.66
CA GLN A 229 3.50 6.49 15.25
C GLN A 229 4.36 5.30 14.78
N PRO A 230 4.54 5.05 13.46
CA PRO A 230 5.45 4.00 13.01
C PRO A 230 6.90 4.26 13.43
N LEU A 231 7.33 5.53 13.47
CA LEU A 231 8.69 5.90 13.90
C LEU A 231 8.92 5.60 15.39
N ASN A 232 7.94 5.88 16.24
CA ASN A 232 8.02 5.59 17.67
C ASN A 232 8.07 4.09 17.92
N TRP A 233 7.23 3.32 17.23
CA TRP A 233 7.25 1.86 17.30
C TRP A 233 8.60 1.30 16.86
N ALA A 234 9.11 1.76 15.71
CA ALA A 234 10.42 1.35 15.19
C ALA A 234 11.54 1.65 16.20
N LYS A 235 11.55 2.87 16.77
CA LYS A 235 12.52 3.26 17.80
C LYS A 235 12.42 2.38 19.05
N GLN A 236 11.20 2.11 19.53
CA GLN A 236 10.96 1.26 20.70
C GLN A 236 11.53 -0.15 20.50
N HIS A 237 11.53 -0.64 19.26
CA HIS A 237 12.03 -1.96 18.90
C HIS A 237 13.42 -1.97 18.24
N ALA A 238 14.17 -0.87 18.33
CA ALA A 238 15.51 -0.71 17.75
C ALA A 238 15.56 -1.04 16.24
N ILE A 239 14.49 -0.72 15.51
CA ILE A 239 14.41 -0.84 14.05
C ILE A 239 14.89 0.48 13.44
N PRO A 240 15.94 0.47 12.61
CA PRO A 240 16.40 1.69 11.94
C PRO A 240 15.34 2.17 10.92
N THR A 241 15.25 3.49 10.69
CA THR A 241 14.21 4.10 9.85
C THR A 241 14.33 3.70 8.37
N ASN A 242 15.51 3.28 7.91
CA ASN A 242 15.70 2.70 6.58
C ASN A 242 15.07 1.29 6.43
N ARG A 243 14.51 0.71 7.50
CA ARG A 243 13.62 -0.46 7.42
C ARG A 243 12.14 -0.08 7.50
N LEU A 244 11.81 1.21 7.37
CA LEU A 244 10.44 1.67 7.23
C LEU A 244 10.20 2.16 5.80
N ALA A 245 8.96 1.96 5.33
CA ALA A 245 8.51 2.49 4.06
C ALA A 245 7.10 3.11 4.19
N ALA A 246 6.92 4.31 3.68
CA ALA A 246 5.60 4.79 3.29
C ALA A 246 5.26 4.16 1.92
N GLY A 247 4.69 2.96 1.95
CA GLY A 247 4.43 2.12 0.77
C GLY A 247 3.45 2.74 -0.22
N GLU A 248 2.50 3.52 0.30
CA GLU A 248 1.61 4.37 -0.49
C GLU A 248 1.31 5.66 0.26
N PHE A 249 1.15 6.75 -0.48
CA PHE A 249 0.56 7.97 0.06
C PHE A 249 0.01 8.81 -1.07
N GLY A 250 -0.95 9.67 -0.76
CA GLY A 250 -1.47 10.59 -1.76
C GLY A 250 -2.73 11.34 -1.36
N CYS A 251 -3.15 12.22 -2.26
CA CYS A 251 -4.43 12.90 -2.22
C CYS A 251 -4.99 12.97 -3.64
N VAL A 252 -6.32 12.98 -3.76
CA VAL A 252 -6.96 13.24 -5.04
C VAL A 252 -6.48 14.60 -5.53
N ARG A 253 -5.88 14.65 -6.72
CA ARG A 253 -5.15 15.83 -7.26
C ARG A 253 -5.98 17.12 -7.28
N LYS A 254 -7.31 16.98 -7.31
CA LYS A 254 -8.29 18.07 -7.33
C LYS A 254 -8.72 18.55 -5.93
N LEU A 255 -8.23 17.94 -4.85
CA LEU A 255 -8.45 18.41 -3.48
C LEU A 255 -7.86 19.81 -3.31
N PRO A 256 -8.64 20.81 -2.86
CA PRO A 256 -8.08 22.09 -2.43
C PRO A 256 -7.11 21.85 -1.27
N GLY A 257 -5.81 22.08 -1.53
CA GLY A 257 -4.74 21.79 -0.58
C GLY A 257 -3.88 20.56 -0.86
N CYS A 258 -4.13 19.81 -1.94
CA CYS A 258 -3.37 18.58 -2.22
C CYS A 258 -1.84 18.82 -2.34
N HIS A 259 -1.42 19.91 -2.99
CA HIS A 259 0.01 20.30 -3.01
C HIS A 259 0.58 20.45 -1.60
N GLN A 260 -0.07 21.22 -0.73
CA GLN A 260 0.39 21.45 0.64
C GLN A 260 0.39 20.15 1.46
N TYR A 261 -0.61 19.29 1.25
CA TYR A 261 -0.67 17.98 1.89
C TYR A 261 0.53 17.11 1.51
N LEU A 262 0.84 17.00 0.21
CA LEU A 262 1.99 16.25 -0.27
C LEU A 262 3.30 16.82 0.26
N GLU A 263 3.44 18.14 0.33
CA GLU A 263 4.61 18.79 0.96
C GLU A 263 4.76 18.41 2.43
N ASP A 264 3.68 18.46 3.20
CA ASP A 264 3.73 18.17 4.62
C ASP A 264 4.06 16.70 4.89
N VAL A 265 3.45 15.77 4.13
CA VAL A 265 3.75 14.33 4.20
C VAL A 265 5.20 14.06 3.80
N LEU A 266 5.63 14.51 2.62
CA LEU A 266 6.97 14.24 2.11
C LEU A 266 8.05 14.88 2.98
N THR A 267 7.83 16.07 3.51
CA THR A 267 8.76 16.70 4.46
C THR A 267 8.94 15.86 5.73
N ALA A 268 7.85 15.31 6.27
CA ALA A 268 7.92 14.44 7.44
C ALA A 268 8.68 13.13 7.15
N LEU A 269 8.42 12.51 5.99
CA LEU A 269 9.08 11.27 5.58
C LEU A 269 10.58 11.47 5.31
N ASP A 270 10.94 12.54 4.60
CA ASP A 270 12.34 12.87 4.29
C ASP A 270 13.12 13.20 5.57
N ALA A 271 12.54 13.97 6.49
CA ALA A 271 13.17 14.30 7.77
C ALA A 271 13.46 13.05 8.61
N ALA A 272 12.63 12.02 8.49
CA ALA A 272 12.81 10.73 9.16
C ALA A 272 13.66 9.73 8.35
N GLN A 273 14.07 10.08 7.12
CA GLN A 273 14.78 9.21 6.18
C GLN A 273 14.04 7.90 5.91
N VAL A 274 12.71 7.95 5.83
CA VAL A 274 11.85 6.81 5.51
C VAL A 274 11.76 6.65 3.99
N HIS A 275 11.83 5.40 3.50
CA HIS A 275 11.61 5.13 2.08
C HIS A 275 10.16 5.46 1.71
N TRP A 276 9.91 5.92 0.49
CA TRP A 276 8.54 6.25 0.09
C TRP A 276 8.22 5.94 -1.36
N ALA A 277 6.96 5.60 -1.59
CA ALA A 277 6.37 5.41 -2.90
C ALA A 277 5.03 6.15 -2.98
N PHE A 278 4.95 7.15 -3.87
CA PHE A 278 3.70 7.91 -4.04
C PHE A 278 2.70 7.10 -4.87
N TYR A 279 1.41 7.28 -4.56
CA TYR A 279 0.31 6.82 -5.39
C TYR A 279 -0.27 8.04 -6.15
N SER A 280 -0.26 8.08 -7.49
CA SER A 280 0.37 7.10 -8.40
C SER A 280 0.98 7.75 -9.63
N PHE A 281 1.87 7.01 -10.30
CA PHE A 281 2.48 7.44 -11.56
C PHE A 281 1.71 6.86 -12.74
N ARG A 282 1.04 7.72 -13.52
CA ARG A 282 0.36 7.37 -14.79
C ARG A 282 -0.48 6.09 -14.72
N GLU A 283 -1.34 6.03 -13.72
CA GLU A 283 -2.26 4.93 -13.52
C GLU A 283 -3.24 4.78 -14.70
N ASP A 284 -3.49 3.54 -15.11
CA ASP A 284 -4.19 3.23 -16.36
C ASP A 284 -5.70 3.04 -16.18
N SER A 285 -6.22 3.11 -14.95
CA SER A 285 -7.63 2.83 -14.64
C SER A 285 -8.40 4.05 -14.10
N TRP A 286 -7.73 5.08 -13.59
CA TRP A 286 -8.36 6.29 -13.05
C TRP A 286 -7.40 7.49 -12.99
N ASP A 287 -7.92 8.72 -13.06
CA ASP A 287 -7.14 9.96 -13.12
C ASP A 287 -6.91 10.64 -11.75
N GLY A 288 -7.40 10.03 -10.67
CA GLY A 288 -7.61 10.72 -9.39
C GLY A 288 -6.32 11.16 -8.70
N MET A 289 -5.25 10.39 -8.83
CA MET A 289 -3.96 10.61 -8.14
C MET A 289 -2.78 10.63 -9.13
N ASP A 290 -3.06 10.80 -10.42
CA ASP A 290 -2.04 11.11 -11.42
C ASP A 290 -1.79 12.62 -11.40
N TYR A 291 -0.78 13.03 -10.63
CA TYR A 291 -0.46 14.43 -10.41
C TYR A 291 0.08 15.14 -11.67
N GLU A 292 0.59 14.42 -12.67
CA GLU A 292 1.03 14.99 -13.95
C GLU A 292 -0.15 15.54 -14.78
N LEU A 293 -1.40 15.25 -14.41
CA LEU A 293 -2.62 15.79 -15.03
C LEU A 293 -3.09 17.13 -14.43
N GLY A 294 -2.41 17.62 -13.39
CA GLY A 294 -2.72 18.89 -12.73
C GLY A 294 -4.04 18.86 -11.94
N LYS A 295 -4.82 19.95 -11.92
CA LYS A 295 -6.15 20.01 -11.27
C LYS A 295 -7.33 19.90 -12.23
N GLU A 296 -7.10 20.09 -13.52
CA GLU A 296 -8.18 20.16 -14.50
C GLU A 296 -8.79 18.80 -14.82
N LYS A 297 -10.03 18.81 -15.33
CA LYS A 297 -10.63 17.59 -15.87
C LYS A 297 -9.84 17.13 -17.10
N VAL A 298 -9.58 15.84 -17.18
CA VAL A 298 -9.02 15.26 -18.41
C VAL A 298 -10.07 15.25 -19.53
N PRO A 299 -9.67 15.54 -20.77
CA PRO A 299 -10.59 15.58 -21.90
C PRO A 299 -10.98 14.16 -22.36
N TRP A 300 -12.12 14.02 -23.04
CA TRP A 300 -12.63 12.71 -23.50
C TRP A 300 -11.63 11.83 -24.28
N PRO A 301 -10.75 12.36 -25.15
CA PRO A 301 -9.73 11.55 -25.82
C PRO A 301 -8.78 10.80 -24.88
N TYR A 302 -8.58 11.29 -23.65
CA TYR A 302 -7.85 10.56 -22.61
C TYR A 302 -8.57 9.24 -22.28
N TRP A 303 -9.85 9.32 -21.92
CA TRP A 303 -10.65 8.15 -21.55
C TRP A 303 -10.79 7.16 -22.70
N LYS A 304 -10.97 7.66 -23.92
CA LYS A 304 -11.02 6.82 -25.11
C LYS A 304 -9.72 6.01 -25.29
N ALA A 305 -8.56 6.60 -25.03
CA ALA A 305 -7.28 5.90 -25.15
C ALA A 305 -7.16 4.79 -24.09
N ILE A 306 -7.56 5.07 -22.85
CA ILE A 306 -7.61 4.08 -21.77
C ILE A 306 -8.54 2.91 -22.13
N ASP A 307 -9.76 3.17 -22.59
CA ASP A 307 -10.73 2.14 -22.99
C ASP A 307 -10.20 1.27 -24.14
N ASP A 308 -9.45 1.86 -25.06
CA ASP A 308 -8.82 1.16 -26.19
C ASP A 308 -7.49 0.48 -25.82
N ASN A 309 -7.06 0.53 -24.55
CA ASN A 309 -5.75 0.06 -24.07
C ASN A 309 -4.58 0.65 -24.89
N ARG A 310 -4.62 1.97 -25.13
CA ARG A 310 -3.60 2.76 -25.84
C ARG A 310 -3.01 3.82 -24.93
N PRO A 311 -1.77 4.28 -25.20
CA PRO A 311 -1.18 5.40 -24.47
C PRO A 311 -2.10 6.63 -24.51
N ASP A 312 -2.24 7.31 -23.37
CA ASP A 312 -3.03 8.53 -23.31
C ASP A 312 -2.39 9.64 -24.16
N PRO A 313 -3.19 10.49 -24.84
CA PRO A 313 -2.68 11.50 -25.74
C PRO A 313 -2.20 12.78 -25.02
N ILE A 314 -2.23 12.80 -23.68
CA ILE A 314 -1.92 14.02 -22.92
C ILE A 314 -0.40 14.20 -22.88
N LYS A 315 0.05 15.36 -23.37
CA LYS A 315 1.46 15.74 -23.24
C LYS A 315 1.76 16.05 -21.78
N ARG A 316 2.44 15.10 -21.13
CA ARG A 316 2.87 15.20 -19.74
C ARG A 316 3.87 16.34 -19.54
N HIS A 317 3.74 17.07 -18.44
CA HIS A 317 4.61 18.18 -18.06
C HIS A 317 4.63 18.33 -16.54
N ALA A 318 5.60 19.07 -16.00
CA ALA A 318 5.65 19.39 -14.58
C ALA A 318 4.44 20.26 -14.21
N THR A 319 3.62 19.78 -13.28
CA THR A 319 2.45 20.50 -12.76
C THR A 319 2.73 20.99 -11.34
N PRO A 320 2.03 22.03 -10.86
CA PRO A 320 2.08 22.39 -9.44
C PRO A 320 1.71 21.22 -8.53
N GLU A 321 0.82 20.32 -8.95
CA GLU A 321 0.38 19.17 -8.15
C GLU A 321 1.47 18.09 -8.04
N PHE A 322 2.33 17.96 -9.05
CA PHE A 322 3.43 16.99 -9.05
C PHE A 322 4.75 17.57 -8.52
N GLU A 323 4.85 18.90 -8.39
CA GLU A 323 6.05 19.61 -7.89
C GLU A 323 6.60 19.01 -6.58
N PRO A 324 5.77 18.72 -5.55
CA PRO A 324 6.27 18.16 -4.29
C PRO A 324 7.04 16.85 -4.45
N ILE A 325 6.57 15.99 -5.35
CA ILE A 325 7.16 14.69 -5.62
C ILE A 325 8.38 14.84 -6.52
N SER A 326 8.22 15.55 -7.65
CA SER A 326 9.23 15.64 -8.71
C SER A 326 10.54 16.25 -8.24
N LYS A 327 10.53 17.29 -7.38
CA LYS A 327 11.76 17.89 -6.86
C LYS A 327 12.58 16.94 -5.99
N ARG A 328 11.92 16.03 -5.27
CA ARG A 328 12.60 15.03 -4.43
C ARG A 328 13.14 13.85 -5.24
N LEU A 329 12.50 13.54 -6.38
CA LEU A 329 13.03 12.57 -7.33
C LEU A 329 14.23 13.13 -8.10
N GLY A 330 14.24 14.44 -8.43
CA GLY A 330 15.31 15.09 -9.18
C GLY A 330 16.59 15.37 -8.38
N ASN A 331 16.50 15.50 -7.06
CA ASN A 331 17.64 15.86 -6.20
C ASN A 331 18.47 14.65 -5.72
N ASN A 332 18.14 13.43 -6.15
CA ASN A 332 18.83 12.18 -5.77
C ASN A 332 19.74 11.63 -6.89
N GLN A 333 20.30 12.50 -7.75
CA GLN A 333 21.33 12.14 -8.72
C GLN A 333 22.73 12.54 -8.24
#